data_AF-A0A978USU1-F1
#
_entry.id   AF-A0A978USU1-F1
#
_cell.length_a   1.000
_cell.length_b   1.000
_cell.length_c   1.000
_cell.angle_alpha   90.00
_cell.angle_beta   90.00
_cell.angle_gamma   90.00
#
_symmetry.space_group_name_H-M   'P 1'
#
loop_
_entity.id
_entity.type
_entity.pdbx_description
1 polymer ?
#
loop_
_entity_poly.entity_id
_entity_poly.type
_entity_poly.pdbx_seq_one_letter_code
_entity_poly.pdbx_strand_id
1 'polypeptide(L)'
;MGPSKNTVRTISQEAFDELVKENMDDLGMEPHEALQDAFQTLTLQGVDLSGIVTCIPGEGSVKDNPVMQCLDRLKQLDGGSKDQTSVDNLVEMEELFNKLTELCGAQGSGNPAIATKNGGVELVCSICSKIRNGHEPALVSALKAMAALLHDLQSTETFRNSDGQSIVVGILNDSSQNVDILNSGFAVVAAAATGNEILKESFMELKIDELILHILNSKSKGSVQSLYDAIRVLLTPDDNRVVASQVYGYARKFAKIGIAGALVDTLLEGLSSPSIVSTSIALKAVAVNDEICKSIAENGGIDALLRCIDDSGEQGDKTVARVCCSLLSKLAGSDMNKSAIVEKGGMDRLVKLSTRFSDDPSVLQEILSIISVLSLRSPDNAARAVEAGAGDFAIQAMQKFPAAPQMQRNACLMIRNLAVRNPENRQSISLTLLLNNGVEKYVRKAKQSHECCKAAATDALRDLGLDNYNS
;
A
#
# COMPACT_ATOMS: atom_id res chain seq x y z
N MET A 1 -21.50 -17.50 -18.98
CA MET A 1 -21.42 -18.35 -17.78
C MET A 1 -20.32 -19.38 -18.02
N GLY A 2 -19.06 -19.01 -17.75
CA GLY A 2 -17.97 -19.97 -17.65
C GLY A 2 -17.96 -20.56 -16.23
N PRO A 3 -17.43 -21.77 -16.01
CA PRO A 3 -17.47 -22.40 -14.70
C PRO A 3 -16.62 -21.59 -13.71
N SER A 4 -17.21 -21.31 -12.55
CA SER A 4 -16.46 -20.89 -11.38
C SER A 4 -15.56 -22.03 -10.89
N LYS A 5 -14.45 -21.66 -10.24
CA LYS A 5 -13.70 -22.41 -9.22
C LYS A 5 -12.52 -23.26 -9.72
N ASN A 6 -11.33 -22.67 -9.66
CA ASN A 6 -10.25 -23.36 -8.93
C ASN A 6 -10.61 -23.30 -7.44
N THR A 7 -11.55 -24.13 -7.00
CA THR A 7 -11.66 -24.43 -5.56
C THR A 7 -10.44 -25.27 -5.25
N VAL A 8 -9.45 -24.61 -4.67
CA VAL A 8 -8.32 -25.28 -4.03
C VAL A 8 -8.89 -26.33 -3.09
N ARG A 9 -8.49 -27.60 -3.25
CA ARG A 9 -8.98 -28.68 -2.38
C ARG A 9 -8.40 -28.47 -1.00
N THR A 10 -9.21 -28.54 0.04
CA THR A 10 -8.75 -28.41 1.44
C THR A 10 -8.98 -29.70 2.20
N ILE A 11 -8.19 -29.95 3.24
CA ILE A 11 -8.32 -31.11 4.14
C ILE A 11 -8.48 -30.67 5.60
N SER A 12 -9.20 -31.42 6.44
CA SER A 12 -9.27 -31.15 7.88
C SER A 12 -8.03 -31.69 8.61
N GLN A 13 -7.80 -31.26 9.86
CA GLN A 13 -6.68 -31.80 10.65
C GLN A 13 -6.89 -33.29 10.92
N GLU A 14 -8.12 -33.72 11.21
CA GLU A 14 -8.44 -35.11 11.51
C GLU A 14 -8.19 -36.01 10.29
N ALA A 15 -8.60 -35.58 9.09
CA ALA A 15 -8.38 -36.34 7.87
C ALA A 15 -6.89 -36.39 7.48
N PHE A 16 -6.12 -35.35 7.80
CA PHE A 16 -4.66 -35.38 7.61
C PHE A 16 -4.00 -36.35 8.59
N ASP A 17 -4.35 -36.28 9.87
CA ASP A 17 -3.81 -37.16 10.92
C ASP A 17 -4.19 -38.62 10.68
N GLU A 18 -5.42 -38.88 10.20
CA GLU A 18 -5.89 -40.21 9.79
C GLU A 18 -5.07 -40.75 8.62
N LEU A 19 -4.81 -39.95 7.58
CA LEU A 19 -3.95 -40.36 6.46
C LEU A 19 -2.52 -40.69 6.90
N VAL A 20 -1.94 -39.88 7.79
CA VAL A 20 -0.59 -40.15 8.34
C VAL A 20 -0.60 -41.45 9.13
N LYS A 21 -1.66 -41.71 9.90
CA LYS A 21 -1.81 -42.94 10.66
C LYS A 21 -2.01 -44.15 9.76
N GLU A 22 -2.82 -44.05 8.70
CA GLU A 22 -2.98 -45.10 7.68
C GLU A 22 -1.64 -45.42 7.02
N ASN A 23 -0.84 -44.40 6.67
CA ASN A 23 0.52 -44.62 6.13
C ASN A 23 1.43 -45.39 7.11
N MET A 24 1.30 -45.17 8.42
CA MET A 24 2.05 -45.95 9.42
C MET A 24 1.52 -47.37 9.57
N ASP A 25 0.21 -47.53 9.74
CA ASP A 25 -0.43 -48.81 10.08
C ASP A 25 -0.47 -49.77 8.87
N ASP A 26 -0.79 -49.27 7.67
CA ASP A 26 -1.01 -50.09 6.47
C ASP A 26 0.28 -50.25 5.63
N LEU A 27 1.12 -49.22 5.56
CA LEU A 27 2.36 -49.24 4.77
C LEU A 27 3.61 -49.52 5.63
N GLY A 28 3.48 -49.55 6.95
CA GLY A 28 4.58 -49.81 7.88
C GLY A 28 5.66 -48.74 7.87
N MET A 29 5.33 -47.52 7.48
CA MET A 29 6.26 -46.39 7.39
C MET A 29 6.64 -45.88 8.79
N GLU A 30 7.88 -45.41 8.94
CA GLU A 30 8.31 -44.72 10.15
C GLU A 30 7.59 -43.36 10.29
N PRO A 31 7.36 -42.83 11.51
CA PRO A 31 6.53 -41.63 11.74
C PRO A 31 6.90 -40.40 10.89
N HIS A 32 8.20 -40.15 10.71
CA HIS A 32 8.69 -39.05 9.87
C HIS A 32 8.44 -39.31 8.37
N GLU A 33 8.60 -40.55 7.94
CA GLU A 33 8.36 -40.96 6.55
C GLU A 33 6.87 -40.88 6.22
N ALA A 34 6.00 -41.38 7.10
CA ALA A 34 4.55 -41.33 6.94
C ALA A 34 4.02 -39.89 6.82
N LEU A 35 4.53 -38.98 7.65
CA LEU A 35 4.20 -37.56 7.60
C LEU A 35 4.66 -36.90 6.29
N GLN A 36 5.89 -37.19 5.86
CA GLN A 36 6.45 -36.64 4.63
C GLN A 36 5.72 -37.17 3.40
N ASP A 37 5.35 -38.45 3.38
CA ASP A 37 4.59 -39.07 2.31
C ASP A 37 3.18 -38.47 2.22
N ALA A 38 2.46 -38.35 3.33
CA ALA A 38 1.13 -37.72 3.37
C ALA A 38 1.19 -36.28 2.83
N PHE A 39 2.20 -35.51 3.24
CA PHE A 39 2.41 -34.15 2.75
C PHE A 39 2.68 -34.12 1.25
N GLN A 40 3.58 -34.97 0.74
CA GLN A 40 3.90 -35.04 -0.69
C GLN A 40 2.67 -35.48 -1.51
N THR A 41 1.96 -36.51 -1.08
CA THR A 41 0.80 -37.06 -1.75
C THR A 41 -0.31 -36.01 -1.87
N LEU A 42 -0.65 -35.33 -0.78
CA LEU A 42 -1.67 -34.27 -0.78
C LEU A 42 -1.23 -33.06 -1.61
N THR A 43 0.05 -32.69 -1.55
CA THR A 43 0.60 -31.62 -2.38
C THR A 43 0.52 -31.97 -3.88
N LEU A 44 0.85 -33.20 -4.26
CA LEU A 44 0.73 -33.69 -5.65
C LEU A 44 -0.72 -33.73 -6.13
N GLN A 45 -1.67 -33.96 -5.22
CA GLN A 45 -3.11 -33.90 -5.51
C GLN A 45 -3.65 -32.45 -5.56
N GLY A 46 -2.82 -31.44 -5.31
CA GLY A 46 -3.22 -30.04 -5.28
C GLY A 46 -4.09 -29.67 -4.08
N VAL A 47 -3.95 -30.39 -2.96
CA VAL A 47 -4.60 -30.05 -1.70
C VAL A 47 -3.80 -28.96 -1.00
N ASP A 48 -4.48 -27.93 -0.53
CA ASP A 48 -3.91 -26.88 0.31
C ASP A 48 -3.80 -27.36 1.75
N LEU A 49 -2.56 -27.42 2.21
CA LEU A 49 -2.17 -27.84 3.55
C LEU A 49 -1.97 -26.63 4.48
N SER A 50 -2.26 -25.41 4.02
CA SER A 50 -2.22 -24.21 4.85
C SER A 50 -3.09 -24.38 6.09
N GLY A 51 -2.50 -24.12 7.25
CA GLY A 51 -3.15 -24.24 8.54
C GLY A 51 -3.26 -25.65 9.11
N ILE A 52 -2.71 -26.67 8.44
CA ILE A 52 -2.50 -27.99 9.05
C ILE A 52 -1.29 -27.92 10.00
N VAL A 53 -1.48 -28.41 11.22
CA VAL A 53 -0.41 -28.57 12.19
C VAL A 53 0.34 -29.86 11.87
N THR A 54 1.59 -29.74 11.46
CA THR A 54 2.47 -30.88 11.18
C THR A 54 3.21 -31.28 12.46
N CYS A 55 2.74 -32.32 13.14
CA CYS A 55 3.43 -32.94 14.26
C CYS A 55 3.95 -34.32 13.87
N ILE A 56 5.13 -34.70 14.35
CA ILE A 56 5.64 -36.07 14.19
C ILE A 56 4.83 -36.97 15.15
N PRO A 57 4.14 -38.00 14.64
CA PRO A 57 3.38 -38.92 15.49
C PRO A 57 4.27 -39.55 16.56
N GLY A 58 3.88 -39.41 17.83
CA GLY A 58 4.61 -39.96 18.98
C GLY A 58 5.67 -39.04 19.61
N GLU A 59 6.13 -38.00 18.91
CA GLU A 59 7.09 -37.01 19.45
C GLU A 59 6.42 -35.70 19.89
N GLY A 60 5.21 -35.42 19.37
CA GLY A 60 4.40 -34.27 19.76
C GLY A 60 2.95 -34.43 19.33
N SER A 61 2.12 -33.50 19.80
CA SER A 61 0.69 -33.44 19.50
C SER A 61 0.30 -32.08 18.94
N VAL A 62 -0.86 -32.01 18.28
CA VAL A 62 -1.45 -30.73 17.83
C VAL A 62 -1.56 -29.72 18.99
N LYS A 63 -1.75 -30.21 20.23
CA LYS A 63 -1.83 -29.39 21.44
C LYS A 63 -0.48 -28.83 21.91
N ASP A 64 0.63 -29.35 21.41
CA ASP A 64 1.97 -28.82 21.69
C ASP A 64 2.31 -27.64 20.78
N ASN A 65 1.51 -27.41 19.72
CA ASN A 65 1.68 -26.24 18.86
C ASN A 65 1.46 -24.94 19.68
N PRO A 66 2.40 -23.99 19.67
CA PRO A 66 2.31 -22.77 20.47
C PRO A 66 1.07 -21.92 20.17
N VAL A 67 0.59 -21.91 18.91
CA VAL A 67 -0.62 -21.19 18.51
C VAL A 67 -1.84 -21.85 19.13
N MET A 68 -1.94 -23.17 19.05
CA MET A 68 -3.05 -23.94 19.64
C MET A 68 -3.12 -23.76 21.15
N GLN A 69 -1.97 -23.77 21.84
CA GLN A 69 -1.91 -23.49 23.28
C GLN A 69 -2.45 -22.10 23.63
N CYS A 70 -2.08 -21.08 22.84
CA CYS A 70 -2.58 -19.72 23.06
C CYS A 70 -4.10 -19.66 22.84
N LEU A 71 -4.61 -20.24 21.76
CA LEU A 71 -6.03 -20.24 21.45
C LEU A 71 -6.85 -21.02 22.48
N ASP A 72 -6.40 -22.19 22.92
CA ASP A 72 -7.09 -22.98 23.92
C ASP A 72 -7.13 -22.27 25.26
N ARG A 73 -6.05 -21.59 25.66
CA ARG A 73 -6.03 -20.80 26.88
C ARG A 73 -6.95 -19.57 26.78
N LEU A 74 -6.94 -18.87 25.65
CA LEU A 74 -7.86 -17.76 25.40
C LEU A 74 -9.33 -18.22 25.42
N LYS A 75 -9.65 -19.40 24.85
CA LYS A 75 -10.99 -20.00 24.92
C LYS A 75 -11.43 -20.28 26.36
N GLN A 76 -10.53 -20.80 27.20
CA GLN A 76 -10.83 -21.02 28.62
C GLN A 76 -11.13 -19.71 29.36
N LEU A 77 -10.34 -18.66 29.10
CA LEU A 77 -10.53 -17.35 29.68
C LEU A 77 -11.81 -16.67 29.17
N ASP A 78 -12.17 -16.88 27.90
CA ASP A 78 -13.40 -16.34 27.28
C ASP A 78 -14.68 -17.02 27.78
N GLY A 79 -14.59 -18.31 28.14
CA GLY A 79 -15.68 -19.13 28.66
C GLY A 79 -16.03 -18.90 30.14
N GLY A 80 -15.24 -18.10 30.86
CA GLY A 80 -15.54 -17.69 32.24
C GLY A 80 -16.82 -16.86 32.34
N SER A 81 -17.53 -16.94 33.47
CA SER A 81 -18.82 -16.25 33.68
C SER A 81 -18.74 -14.74 33.41
N LYS A 82 -19.77 -14.20 32.74
CA LYS A 82 -19.88 -12.82 32.25
C LYS A 82 -19.76 -11.70 33.29
N ASP A 83 -19.80 -11.99 34.58
CA ASP A 83 -20.04 -10.97 35.62
C ASP A 83 -18.80 -10.44 36.35
N GLN A 84 -17.59 -10.89 36.02
CA GLN A 84 -16.32 -10.24 36.41
C GLN A 84 -15.15 -10.97 35.75
N THR A 85 -14.70 -10.51 34.58
CA THR A 85 -13.35 -10.84 34.14
C THR A 85 -12.41 -10.20 35.15
N SER A 86 -11.74 -11.01 35.98
CA SER A 86 -10.77 -10.48 36.94
C SER A 86 -9.68 -9.71 36.21
N VAL A 87 -9.08 -8.72 36.88
CA VAL A 87 -7.94 -7.99 36.32
C VAL A 87 -6.83 -8.96 35.92
N ASP A 88 -6.59 -10.00 36.72
CA ASP A 88 -5.61 -11.06 36.43
C ASP A 88 -5.90 -11.79 35.12
N ASN A 89 -7.17 -12.09 34.83
CA ASN A 89 -7.55 -12.71 33.55
C ASN A 89 -7.31 -11.77 32.36
N LEU A 90 -7.50 -10.47 32.53
CA LEU A 90 -7.25 -9.47 31.48
C LEU A 90 -5.76 -9.30 31.19
N VAL A 91 -4.92 -9.33 32.23
CA VAL A 91 -3.46 -9.32 32.10
C VAL A 91 -2.97 -10.59 31.40
N GLU A 92 -3.51 -11.76 31.78
CA GLU A 92 -3.16 -13.01 31.10
C GLU A 92 -3.61 -13.01 29.63
N MET A 93 -4.81 -12.48 29.34
CA MET A 93 -5.26 -12.29 27.95
C MET A 93 -4.31 -11.39 27.15
N GLU A 94 -3.84 -10.29 27.73
CA GLU A 94 -2.87 -9.39 27.11
C GLU A 94 -1.58 -10.14 26.71
N GLU A 95 -0.99 -10.90 27.63
CA GLU A 95 0.21 -11.69 27.38
C GLU A 95 -0.01 -12.73 26.27
N LEU A 96 -1.15 -13.41 26.28
CA LEU A 96 -1.52 -14.40 25.26
C LEU A 96 -1.72 -13.76 23.88
N PHE A 97 -2.34 -12.58 23.81
CA PHE A 97 -2.51 -11.85 22.55
C PHE A 97 -1.17 -11.33 22.00
N ASN A 98 -0.28 -10.85 22.87
CA ASN A 98 1.07 -10.45 22.47
C ASN A 98 1.84 -11.65 21.89
N LYS A 99 1.81 -12.79 22.59
CA LYS A 99 2.41 -14.04 22.11
C LYS A 99 1.81 -14.51 20.78
N LEU A 100 0.49 -14.44 20.63
CA LEU A 100 -0.19 -14.79 19.38
C LEU A 100 0.25 -13.89 18.23
N THR A 101 0.36 -12.57 18.49
CA THR A 101 0.85 -11.60 17.51
C THR A 101 2.27 -11.93 17.05
N GLU A 102 3.17 -12.25 17.97
CA GLU A 102 4.56 -12.63 17.66
C GLU A 102 4.62 -13.92 16.84
N LEU A 103 3.87 -14.95 17.25
CA LEU A 103 3.81 -16.23 16.54
C LEU A 103 3.28 -16.07 15.11
N CYS A 104 2.25 -15.25 14.91
CA CYS A 104 1.66 -14.99 13.60
C CYS A 104 2.49 -14.02 12.75
N GLY A 105 3.30 -13.15 13.36
CA GLY A 105 4.16 -12.19 12.66
C GLY A 105 5.43 -12.80 12.04
N ALA A 106 5.82 -14.01 12.46
CA ALA A 106 7.01 -14.68 11.92
C ALA A 106 6.82 -15.07 10.44
N GLN A 107 7.62 -14.48 9.55
CA GLN A 107 7.56 -14.72 8.11
C GLN A 107 7.72 -16.21 7.78
N GLY A 108 6.81 -16.74 6.95
CA GLY A 108 6.86 -18.13 6.50
C GLY A 108 6.48 -19.18 7.55
N SER A 109 6.02 -18.78 8.74
CA SER A 109 5.69 -19.72 9.82
C SER A 109 4.46 -20.60 9.57
N GLY A 110 3.53 -20.18 8.69
CA GLY A 110 2.22 -20.83 8.52
C GLY A 110 1.27 -20.67 9.72
N ASN A 111 1.72 -20.04 10.81
CA ASN A 111 0.97 -19.86 12.05
C ASN A 111 -0.34 -19.06 11.87
N PRO A 112 -0.41 -17.98 11.06
CA PRO A 112 -1.68 -17.28 10.82
C PRO A 112 -2.76 -18.19 10.23
N ALA A 113 -2.38 -19.07 9.29
CA ALA A 113 -3.30 -20.03 8.70
C ALA A 113 -3.75 -21.08 9.72
N ILE A 114 -2.85 -21.56 10.58
CA ILE A 114 -3.18 -22.48 11.69
C ILE A 114 -4.20 -21.82 12.62
N ALA A 115 -3.93 -20.59 13.04
CA ALA A 115 -4.81 -19.85 13.94
C ALA A 115 -6.20 -19.64 13.32
N THR A 116 -6.25 -19.22 12.06
CA THR A 116 -7.50 -18.96 11.33
C THR A 116 -8.33 -20.24 11.19
N LYS A 117 -7.70 -21.35 10.80
CA LYS A 117 -8.39 -22.65 10.64
C LYS A 117 -8.96 -23.20 11.96
N ASN A 118 -8.38 -22.81 13.08
CA ASN A 118 -8.75 -23.27 14.43
C ASN A 118 -9.62 -22.27 15.22
N GLY A 119 -10.27 -21.34 14.51
CA GLY A 119 -11.26 -20.42 15.08
C GLY A 119 -10.66 -19.20 15.78
N GLY A 120 -9.41 -18.85 15.45
CA GLY A 120 -8.70 -17.75 16.10
C GLY A 120 -9.34 -16.40 15.84
N VAL A 121 -9.79 -16.13 14.60
CA VAL A 121 -10.40 -14.85 14.23
C VAL A 121 -11.72 -14.63 14.99
N GLU A 122 -12.57 -15.65 15.02
CA GLU A 122 -13.86 -15.65 15.72
C GLU A 122 -13.66 -15.43 17.23
N LEU A 123 -12.67 -16.12 17.81
CA LEU A 123 -12.33 -15.99 19.23
C LEU A 123 -11.87 -14.57 19.57
N VAL A 124 -10.94 -14.00 18.79
CA VAL A 124 -10.47 -12.63 19.03
C VAL A 124 -11.62 -11.63 18.84
N CYS A 125 -12.54 -11.84 17.87
CA CYS A 125 -13.72 -11.00 17.70
C CYS A 125 -14.64 -11.05 18.93
N SER A 126 -14.94 -12.25 19.42
CA SER A 126 -15.72 -12.49 20.64
C SER A 126 -15.11 -11.75 21.83
N ILE A 127 -13.82 -11.93 22.08
CA ILE A 127 -13.14 -11.30 23.22
C ILE A 127 -13.12 -9.77 23.08
N CYS A 128 -12.74 -9.22 21.92
CA CYS A 128 -12.76 -7.78 21.66
C CYS A 128 -14.14 -7.15 21.94
N SER A 129 -15.22 -7.84 21.58
CA SER A 129 -16.58 -7.36 21.86
C SER A 129 -16.89 -7.27 23.36
N LYS A 130 -16.37 -8.20 24.17
CA LYS A 130 -16.57 -8.27 25.62
C LYS A 130 -15.69 -7.28 26.38
N ILE A 131 -14.44 -7.09 25.95
CA ILE A 131 -13.47 -6.20 26.62
C ILE A 131 -13.47 -4.77 26.08
N ARG A 132 -14.41 -4.41 25.20
CA ARG A 132 -14.53 -3.09 24.54
C ARG A 132 -14.43 -1.89 25.50
N ASN A 133 -15.05 -2.00 26.68
CA ASN A 133 -15.04 -0.96 27.73
C ASN A 133 -14.14 -1.34 28.92
N GLY A 134 -13.24 -2.30 28.72
CA GLY A 134 -12.42 -2.92 29.75
C GLY A 134 -10.99 -2.42 29.79
N HIS A 135 -10.06 -3.34 30.01
CA HIS A 135 -8.63 -3.07 30.15
C HIS A 135 -8.00 -2.67 28.81
N GLU A 136 -7.62 -1.39 28.66
CA GLU A 136 -7.08 -0.84 27.41
C GLU A 136 -5.87 -1.62 26.86
N PRO A 137 -4.86 -2.01 27.66
CA PRO A 137 -3.73 -2.79 27.16
C PRO A 137 -4.13 -4.13 26.54
N ALA A 138 -5.06 -4.85 27.17
CA ALA A 138 -5.57 -6.12 26.66
C ALA A 138 -6.30 -5.93 25.32
N LEU A 139 -7.07 -4.84 25.20
CA LEU A 139 -7.75 -4.48 23.96
C LEU A 139 -6.78 -4.10 22.84
N VAL A 140 -5.72 -3.34 23.15
CA VAL A 140 -4.65 -3.01 22.20
C VAL A 140 -3.97 -4.28 21.69
N SER A 141 -3.61 -5.21 22.58
CA SER A 141 -3.00 -6.48 22.21
C SER A 141 -3.94 -7.38 21.40
N ALA A 142 -5.23 -7.43 21.77
CA ALA A 142 -6.23 -8.17 21.01
C ALA A 142 -6.40 -7.64 19.58
N LEU A 143 -6.42 -6.32 19.39
CA LEU A 143 -6.48 -5.69 18.07
C LEU A 143 -5.21 -5.95 17.25
N LYS A 144 -4.02 -5.95 17.86
CA LYS A 144 -2.76 -6.32 17.19
C LYS A 144 -2.79 -7.78 16.73
N ALA A 145 -3.25 -8.68 17.59
CA ALA A 145 -3.42 -10.09 17.25
C ALA A 145 -4.41 -10.26 16.10
N MET A 146 -5.55 -9.55 16.14
CA MET A 146 -6.52 -9.53 15.05
C MET A 146 -5.89 -9.10 13.72
N ALA A 147 -5.14 -7.99 13.70
CA ALA A 147 -4.49 -7.52 12.48
C ALA A 147 -3.48 -8.54 11.92
N ALA A 148 -2.76 -9.26 12.79
CA ALA A 148 -1.84 -10.32 12.38
C ALA A 148 -2.55 -11.58 11.83
N LEU A 149 -3.79 -11.84 12.29
CA LEU A 149 -4.60 -12.95 11.80
C LEU A 149 -5.26 -12.66 10.45
N LEU A 150 -5.51 -11.40 10.11
CA LEU A 150 -6.12 -10.99 8.84
C LEU A 150 -5.06 -10.87 7.74
N HIS A 151 -4.75 -11.98 7.10
CA HIS A 151 -3.63 -12.11 6.17
C HIS A 151 -4.04 -12.57 4.76
N ASP A 152 -5.25 -13.08 4.62
CA ASP A 152 -5.75 -13.67 3.38
C ASP A 152 -7.28 -13.54 3.25
N LEU A 153 -7.82 -14.07 2.15
CA LEU A 153 -9.24 -14.00 1.93
C LEU A 153 -10.06 -14.81 2.94
N GLN A 154 -9.56 -15.98 3.37
CA GLN A 154 -10.29 -16.83 4.29
C GLN A 154 -10.46 -16.14 5.65
N SER A 155 -9.38 -15.62 6.22
CA SER A 155 -9.38 -14.90 7.50
C SER A 155 -10.27 -13.65 7.45
N THR A 156 -10.26 -12.89 6.35
CA THR A 156 -11.11 -11.70 6.20
C THR A 156 -12.60 -12.04 6.03
N GLU A 157 -12.97 -13.12 5.33
CA GLU A 157 -14.38 -13.56 5.31
C GLU A 157 -14.84 -14.11 6.68
N THR A 158 -13.97 -14.81 7.42
CA THR A 158 -14.26 -15.23 8.79
C THR A 158 -14.48 -14.03 9.72
N PHE A 159 -13.64 -13.00 9.60
CA PHE A 159 -13.80 -11.73 10.33
C PHE A 159 -15.14 -11.06 10.01
N ARG A 160 -15.49 -11.01 8.72
CA ARG A 160 -16.78 -10.47 8.27
C ARG A 160 -17.97 -11.23 8.86
N ASN A 161 -17.92 -12.56 8.82
CA ASN A 161 -18.96 -13.43 9.36
C ASN A 161 -19.10 -13.31 10.89
N SER A 162 -18.03 -12.90 11.57
CA SER A 162 -18.01 -12.64 13.02
C SER A 162 -18.43 -11.22 13.40
N ASP A 163 -18.96 -10.44 12.45
CA ASP A 163 -19.29 -9.01 12.60
C ASP A 163 -18.10 -8.15 13.07
N GLY A 164 -16.88 -8.56 12.70
CA GLY A 164 -15.64 -7.93 13.12
C GLY A 164 -15.57 -6.44 12.75
N GLN A 165 -16.10 -6.05 11.59
CA GLN A 165 -16.16 -4.66 11.15
C GLN A 165 -16.92 -3.76 12.15
N SER A 166 -18.08 -4.22 12.63
CA SER A 166 -18.93 -3.44 13.55
C SER A 166 -18.28 -3.36 14.94
N ILE A 167 -17.65 -4.45 15.38
CA ILE A 167 -16.91 -4.50 16.65
C ILE A 167 -15.76 -3.48 16.63
N VAL A 168 -14.93 -3.50 15.58
CA VAL A 168 -13.76 -2.60 15.45
C VAL A 168 -14.18 -1.15 15.33
N VAL A 169 -15.19 -0.83 14.49
CA VAL A 169 -15.70 0.55 14.39
C VAL A 169 -16.31 1.01 15.72
N GLY A 170 -16.99 0.12 16.44
CA GLY A 170 -17.49 0.40 17.79
C GLY A 170 -16.37 0.75 18.77
N ILE A 171 -15.30 -0.04 18.80
CA ILE A 171 -14.12 0.23 19.65
C ILE A 171 -13.48 1.58 19.30
N LEU A 172 -13.29 1.87 18.01
CA LEU A 172 -12.69 3.13 17.55
C LEU A 172 -13.55 4.36 17.93
N ASN A 173 -14.88 4.23 17.90
CA ASN A 173 -15.78 5.30 18.33
C ASN A 173 -15.69 5.56 19.85
N ASP A 174 -15.66 4.51 20.66
CA ASP A 174 -15.64 4.64 22.12
C ASP A 174 -14.27 5.12 22.64
N SER A 175 -13.20 4.68 21.99
CA SER A 175 -11.82 4.91 22.42
C SER A 175 -11.12 6.04 21.66
N SER A 176 -11.87 7.07 21.25
CA SER A 176 -11.36 8.21 20.48
C SER A 176 -10.17 8.94 21.13
N GLN A 177 -9.95 8.75 22.44
CA GLN A 177 -8.86 9.39 23.16
C GLN A 177 -7.54 8.61 23.18
N ASN A 178 -7.58 7.27 23.06
CA ASN A 178 -6.41 6.42 23.25
C ASN A 178 -5.70 6.14 21.91
N VAL A 179 -4.50 6.69 21.74
CA VAL A 179 -3.72 6.61 20.49
C VAL A 179 -3.31 5.17 20.15
N ASP A 180 -3.05 4.33 21.15
CA ASP A 180 -2.65 2.93 20.93
C ASP A 180 -3.83 2.10 20.43
N ILE A 181 -5.02 2.29 21.01
CA ILE A 181 -6.25 1.65 20.52
C ILE A 181 -6.56 2.12 19.10
N LEU A 182 -6.45 3.42 18.82
CA LEU A 182 -6.67 3.94 17.48
C LEU A 182 -5.69 3.36 16.46
N ASN A 183 -4.38 3.31 16.78
CA ASN A 183 -3.39 2.71 15.89
C ASN A 183 -3.69 1.23 15.64
N SER A 184 -3.90 0.44 16.69
CA SER A 184 -4.21 -0.98 16.53
C SER A 184 -5.53 -1.23 15.80
N GLY A 185 -6.57 -0.44 16.08
CA GLY A 185 -7.88 -0.57 15.43
C GLY A 185 -7.85 -0.21 13.95
N PHE A 186 -7.17 0.87 13.56
CA PHE A 186 -6.98 1.19 12.14
C PHE A 186 -6.05 0.20 11.42
N ALA A 187 -5.11 -0.42 12.12
CA ALA A 187 -4.34 -1.54 11.57
C ALA A 187 -5.24 -2.73 11.23
N VAL A 188 -6.24 -3.05 12.08
CA VAL A 188 -7.27 -4.05 11.76
C VAL A 188 -8.11 -3.63 10.56
N VAL A 189 -8.54 -2.36 10.48
CA VAL A 189 -9.29 -1.85 9.30
C VAL A 189 -8.47 -2.02 8.01
N ALA A 190 -7.18 -1.67 8.03
CA ALA A 190 -6.30 -1.82 6.88
C ALA A 190 -6.10 -3.31 6.50
N ALA A 191 -5.85 -4.18 7.47
CA ALA A 191 -5.68 -5.61 7.23
C ALA A 191 -6.98 -6.25 6.67
N ALA A 192 -8.13 -5.94 7.27
CA ALA A 192 -9.44 -6.42 6.84
C ALA A 192 -9.82 -5.94 5.43
N ALA A 193 -9.50 -4.69 5.09
CA ALA A 193 -9.86 -4.09 3.80
C ALA A 193 -8.93 -4.48 2.64
N THR A 194 -7.73 -4.97 2.92
CA THR A 194 -6.74 -5.30 1.88
C THR A 194 -7.26 -6.43 0.99
N GLY A 195 -7.41 -6.16 -0.31
CA GLY A 195 -7.90 -7.13 -1.28
C GLY A 195 -9.36 -7.58 -1.08
N ASN A 196 -10.15 -6.88 -0.27
CA ASN A 196 -11.55 -7.24 0.00
C ASN A 196 -12.50 -6.04 -0.14
N GLU A 197 -13.12 -5.89 -1.32
CA GLU A 197 -14.04 -4.77 -1.59
C GLU A 197 -15.33 -4.82 -0.77
N ILE A 198 -15.77 -6.00 -0.32
CA ILE A 198 -16.99 -6.16 0.48
C ILE A 198 -16.77 -5.58 1.89
N LEU A 199 -15.60 -5.83 2.49
CA LEU A 199 -15.25 -5.24 3.77
C LEU A 199 -15.01 -3.74 3.66
N LYS A 200 -14.43 -3.24 2.55
CA LYS A 200 -14.36 -1.79 2.30
C LYS A 200 -15.74 -1.17 2.29
N GLU A 201 -16.69 -1.75 1.55
CA GLU A 201 -18.09 -1.29 1.54
C GLU A 201 -18.69 -1.28 2.94
N SER A 202 -18.52 -2.36 3.69
CA SER A 202 -19.02 -2.48 5.07
C SER A 202 -18.46 -1.39 5.99
N PHE A 203 -17.17 -1.09 5.93
CA PHE A 203 -16.57 0.01 6.70
C PHE A 203 -17.10 1.39 6.28
N MET A 204 -17.34 1.59 4.98
CA MET A 204 -17.94 2.84 4.47
C MET A 204 -19.39 3.02 4.91
N GLU A 205 -20.17 1.94 4.99
CA GLU A 205 -21.53 1.97 5.55
C GLU A 205 -21.53 2.31 7.05
N LEU A 206 -20.52 1.82 7.78
CA LEU A 206 -20.27 2.11 9.19
C LEU A 206 -19.62 3.48 9.45
N LYS A 207 -19.53 4.36 8.44
CA LYS A 207 -19.03 5.75 8.58
C LYS A 207 -17.58 5.86 9.04
N ILE A 208 -16.72 4.94 8.60
CA ILE A 208 -15.29 5.00 8.91
C ILE A 208 -14.63 6.30 8.41
N ASP A 209 -15.13 6.88 7.32
CA ASP A 209 -14.66 8.13 6.76
C ASP A 209 -14.90 9.33 7.69
N GLU A 210 -16.10 9.42 8.28
CA GLU A 210 -16.44 10.45 9.26
C GLU A 210 -15.58 10.30 10.54
N LEU A 211 -15.33 9.07 10.98
CA LEU A 211 -14.47 8.77 12.12
C LEU A 211 -13.00 9.14 11.87
N ILE A 212 -12.47 8.79 10.69
CA ILE A 212 -11.11 9.17 10.27
C ILE A 212 -10.94 10.68 10.30
N LEU A 213 -11.89 11.44 9.74
CA LEU A 213 -11.84 12.89 9.74
C LEU A 213 -11.86 13.46 11.17
N HIS A 214 -12.75 12.94 12.02
CA HIS A 214 -12.82 13.37 13.42
C HIS A 214 -11.49 13.18 14.15
N ILE A 215 -10.81 12.05 13.93
CA ILE A 215 -9.53 11.73 14.56
C ILE A 215 -8.41 12.62 14.00
N LEU A 216 -8.35 12.84 12.68
CA LEU A 216 -7.39 13.76 12.07
C LEU A 216 -7.50 15.19 12.63
N ASN A 217 -8.73 15.64 12.94
CA ASN A 217 -8.98 16.98 13.46
C ASN A 217 -8.81 17.11 14.98
N SER A 218 -8.96 16.03 15.73
CA SER A 218 -8.94 16.04 17.21
C SER A 218 -7.60 15.64 17.82
N LYS A 219 -6.81 14.85 17.11
CA LYS A 219 -5.51 14.36 17.58
C LYS A 219 -4.36 15.17 17.02
N SER A 220 -3.22 15.14 17.72
CA SER A 220 -2.00 15.72 17.19
C SER A 220 -1.69 15.03 15.85
N LYS A 221 -1.48 15.84 14.83
CA LYS A 221 -1.20 15.38 13.46
C LYS A 221 -0.06 14.36 13.49
N GLY A 222 -0.29 13.20 12.87
CA GLY A 222 0.71 12.12 12.81
C GLY A 222 0.80 11.19 14.02
N SER A 223 -0.02 11.36 15.06
CA SER A 223 -0.04 10.44 16.22
C SER A 223 -0.57 9.04 15.89
N VAL A 224 -1.51 8.94 14.95
CA VAL A 224 -2.12 7.68 14.53
C VAL A 224 -1.63 7.31 13.12
N GLN A 225 -0.53 6.55 13.02
CA GLN A 225 0.08 6.21 11.74
C GLN A 225 -0.78 5.24 10.93
N SER A 226 -1.36 4.23 11.57
CA SER A 226 -2.18 3.21 10.91
C SER A 226 -3.46 3.79 10.28
N LEU A 227 -3.90 4.97 10.71
CA LEU A 227 -5.02 5.70 10.09
C LEU A 227 -4.70 6.05 8.63
N TYR A 228 -3.49 6.52 8.32
CA TYR A 228 -3.11 6.86 6.94
C TYR A 228 -3.07 5.62 6.04
N ASP A 229 -2.63 4.49 6.60
CA ASP A 229 -2.68 3.20 5.89
C ASP A 229 -4.10 2.72 5.66
N ALA A 230 -5.00 2.89 6.63
CA ALA A 230 -6.42 2.61 6.45
C ALA A 230 -7.02 3.46 5.32
N ILE A 231 -6.74 4.77 5.26
CA ILE A 231 -7.15 5.64 4.13
C ILE A 231 -6.63 5.07 2.81
N ARG A 232 -5.33 4.76 2.74
CA ARG A 232 -4.69 4.25 1.53
C ARG A 232 -5.34 2.95 1.05
N VAL A 233 -5.56 1.98 1.94
CA VAL A 233 -6.13 0.66 1.59
C VAL A 233 -7.60 0.76 1.21
N LEU A 234 -8.41 1.50 1.99
CA LEU A 234 -9.82 1.75 1.66
C LEU A 234 -9.98 2.43 0.30
N LEU A 235 -8.96 3.17 -0.15
CA LEU A 235 -8.94 3.90 -1.42
C LEU A 235 -8.02 3.29 -2.49
N THR A 236 -7.63 2.02 -2.36
CA THR A 236 -6.87 1.28 -3.39
C THR A 236 -7.74 0.19 -4.01
N PRO A 237 -7.92 0.12 -5.33
CA PRO A 237 -8.66 -0.97 -5.97
C PRO A 237 -7.75 -2.21 -6.12
N ASP A 238 -7.67 -3.05 -5.08
CA ASP A 238 -6.75 -4.20 -4.97
C ASP A 238 -7.45 -5.58 -4.88
N ASP A 239 -8.78 -5.63 -5.02
CA ASP A 239 -9.52 -6.90 -5.11
C ASP A 239 -9.67 -7.36 -6.56
N ASN A 240 -8.84 -8.30 -6.97
CA ASN A 240 -8.82 -8.83 -8.34
C ASN A 240 -10.06 -9.69 -8.68
N ARG A 241 -10.94 -9.98 -7.70
CA ARG A 241 -12.17 -10.77 -7.92
C ARG A 241 -13.32 -9.92 -8.45
N VAL A 242 -13.24 -8.60 -8.28
CA VAL A 242 -14.28 -7.64 -8.65
C VAL A 242 -13.88 -6.90 -9.93
N VAL A 243 -14.79 -6.85 -10.91
CA VAL A 243 -14.53 -6.20 -12.20
C VAL A 243 -14.52 -4.67 -12.09
N ALA A 244 -15.30 -4.11 -11.16
CA ALA A 244 -15.40 -2.67 -10.94
C ALA A 244 -15.45 -2.35 -9.44
N SER A 245 -14.39 -1.73 -8.93
CA SER A 245 -14.27 -1.28 -7.54
C SER A 245 -15.00 0.06 -7.31
N GLN A 246 -15.58 0.23 -6.12
CA GLN A 246 -16.25 1.47 -5.69
C GLN A 246 -15.29 2.49 -5.03
N VAL A 247 -14.01 2.15 -4.94
CA VAL A 247 -12.94 2.98 -4.36
C VAL A 247 -12.92 4.42 -4.88
N TYR A 248 -13.16 4.62 -6.19
CA TYR A 248 -13.27 5.98 -6.75
C TYR A 248 -14.45 6.77 -6.17
N GLY A 249 -15.57 6.10 -5.90
CA GLY A 249 -16.70 6.66 -5.17
C GLY A 249 -16.35 6.99 -3.72
N TYR A 250 -15.61 6.12 -3.04
CA TYR A 250 -15.16 6.33 -1.66
C TYR A 250 -14.21 7.53 -1.56
N ALA A 251 -13.23 7.66 -2.46
CA ALA A 251 -12.31 8.80 -2.48
C ALA A 251 -13.06 10.14 -2.64
N ARG A 252 -14.13 10.18 -3.45
CA ARG A 252 -15.01 11.36 -3.55
C ARG A 252 -15.80 11.62 -2.27
N LYS A 253 -16.26 10.58 -1.57
CA LYS A 253 -16.92 10.74 -0.25
C LYS A 253 -15.93 11.33 0.78
N PHE A 254 -14.73 10.77 0.86
CA PHE A 254 -13.63 11.27 1.70
C PHE A 254 -13.33 12.76 1.44
N ALA A 255 -13.17 13.12 0.16
CA ALA A 255 -12.91 14.50 -0.21
C ALA A 255 -14.09 15.42 0.13
N LYS A 256 -15.34 14.98 -0.11
CA LYS A 256 -16.55 15.75 0.18
C LYS A 256 -16.70 16.10 1.66
N ILE A 257 -16.30 15.22 2.57
CA ILE A 257 -16.35 15.49 4.01
C ILE A 257 -15.17 16.33 4.51
N GLY A 258 -14.16 16.59 3.68
CA GLY A 258 -13.04 17.47 4.02
C GLY A 258 -11.73 16.77 4.40
N ILE A 259 -11.59 15.45 4.18
CA ILE A 259 -10.34 14.74 4.50
C ILE A 259 -9.14 15.30 3.73
N ALA A 260 -9.33 15.75 2.50
CA ALA A 260 -8.25 16.35 1.71
C ALA A 260 -7.62 17.57 2.41
N GLY A 261 -8.44 18.44 3.00
CA GLY A 261 -7.97 19.60 3.76
C GLY A 261 -7.22 19.20 5.02
N ALA A 262 -7.77 18.26 5.81
CA ALA A 262 -7.11 17.75 7.01
C ALA A 262 -5.74 17.10 6.72
N LEU A 263 -5.61 16.39 5.60
CA LEU A 263 -4.33 15.83 5.16
C LEU A 263 -3.34 16.91 4.69
N VAL A 264 -3.82 17.97 4.04
CA VAL A 264 -2.99 19.13 3.67
C VAL A 264 -2.49 19.85 4.92
N ASP A 265 -3.31 19.97 5.97
CA ASP A 265 -2.92 20.56 7.24
C ASP A 265 -1.77 19.81 7.92
N THR A 266 -1.72 18.47 7.80
CA THR A 266 -0.57 17.66 8.24
C THR A 266 0.63 17.87 7.33
N LEU A 267 0.42 17.91 6.01
CA LEU A 267 1.48 18.14 5.02
C LEU A 267 2.18 19.50 5.21
N LEU A 268 1.46 20.52 5.69
CA LEU A 268 1.99 21.87 5.95
C LEU A 268 3.04 21.92 7.07
N GLU A 269 3.09 20.93 7.96
CA GLU A 269 4.13 20.76 8.98
C GLU A 269 5.50 20.39 8.37
N GLY A 270 5.51 19.94 7.11
CA GLY A 270 6.71 19.55 6.39
C GLY A 270 7.46 18.38 7.04
N LEU A 271 8.78 18.41 6.96
CA LEU A 271 9.65 17.35 7.51
C LEU A 271 9.65 17.27 9.04
N SER A 272 9.07 18.23 9.73
CA SER A 272 8.88 18.11 11.19
C SER A 272 7.82 17.05 11.54
N SER A 273 6.97 16.69 10.58
CA SER A 273 5.93 15.68 10.77
C SER A 273 6.47 14.26 10.52
N PRO A 274 6.44 13.36 11.51
CA PRO A 274 6.85 11.97 11.31
C PRO A 274 5.92 11.23 10.32
N SER A 275 4.71 11.76 10.07
CA SER A 275 3.72 11.20 9.14
C SER A 275 3.80 11.74 7.71
N ILE A 276 4.80 12.54 7.34
CA ILE A 276 4.84 13.21 6.03
C ILE A 276 4.71 12.24 4.85
N VAL A 277 5.36 11.08 4.93
CA VAL A 277 5.31 10.01 3.94
C VAL A 277 3.90 9.42 3.87
N SER A 278 3.36 8.97 5.00
CA SER A 278 2.03 8.35 5.11
C SER A 278 0.92 9.30 4.65
N THR A 279 1.01 10.57 5.06
CA THR A 279 0.08 11.65 4.68
C THR A 279 0.10 11.88 3.19
N SER A 280 1.29 11.95 2.58
CA SER A 280 1.42 12.17 1.14
C SER A 280 0.85 11.02 0.32
N ILE A 281 1.01 9.77 0.79
CA ILE A 281 0.44 8.59 0.13
C ILE A 281 -1.10 8.58 0.29
N ALA A 282 -1.61 8.84 1.49
CA ALA A 282 -3.06 8.94 1.74
C ALA A 282 -3.70 10.05 0.89
N LEU A 283 -3.06 11.23 0.81
CA LEU A 283 -3.55 12.36 0.01
C LEU A 283 -3.54 12.03 -1.49
N LYS A 284 -2.54 11.28 -1.97
CA LYS A 284 -2.51 10.78 -3.36
C LYS A 284 -3.68 9.83 -3.66
N ALA A 285 -4.09 9.01 -2.69
CA ALA A 285 -5.23 8.11 -2.82
C ALA A 285 -6.57 8.86 -2.85
N VAL A 286 -6.68 9.99 -2.15
CA VAL A 286 -7.86 10.87 -2.18
C VAL A 286 -7.96 11.68 -3.48
N ALA A 287 -6.83 12.09 -4.06
CA ALA A 287 -6.73 12.98 -5.23
C ALA A 287 -7.15 12.29 -6.56
N VAL A 288 -8.40 11.81 -6.68
CA VAL A 288 -8.84 10.97 -7.80
C VAL A 288 -9.40 11.73 -9.01
N ASN A 289 -9.70 13.03 -8.89
CA ASN A 289 -10.26 13.84 -9.97
C ASN A 289 -9.73 15.28 -9.96
N ASP A 290 -10.04 16.03 -11.02
CA ASP A 290 -9.58 17.42 -11.22
C ASP A 290 -10.06 18.36 -10.10
N GLU A 291 -11.32 18.26 -9.66
CA GLU A 291 -11.89 19.10 -8.60
C GLU A 291 -11.17 18.91 -7.26
N ILE A 292 -10.91 17.66 -6.87
CA ILE A 292 -10.18 17.35 -5.62
C ILE A 292 -8.73 17.82 -5.72
N CYS A 293 -8.07 17.60 -6.87
CA CYS A 293 -6.71 18.10 -7.10
C CYS A 293 -6.63 19.63 -6.97
N LYS A 294 -7.61 20.37 -7.51
CA LYS A 294 -7.69 21.84 -7.36
C LYS A 294 -7.91 22.24 -5.90
N SER A 295 -8.84 21.59 -5.21
CA SER A 295 -9.08 21.86 -3.79
C SER A 295 -7.83 21.64 -2.93
N ILE A 296 -7.05 20.58 -3.19
CA ILE A 296 -5.78 20.35 -2.51
C ILE A 296 -4.78 21.51 -2.76
N ALA A 297 -4.73 22.02 -3.99
CA ALA A 297 -3.88 23.14 -4.34
C ALA A 297 -4.32 24.45 -3.67
N GLU A 298 -5.63 24.73 -3.64
CA GLU A 298 -6.23 25.90 -2.99
C GLU A 298 -5.96 25.93 -1.48
N ASN A 299 -5.88 24.76 -0.83
CA ASN A 299 -5.49 24.62 0.57
C ASN A 299 -3.96 24.72 0.82
N GLY A 300 -3.16 25.05 -0.19
CA GLY A 300 -1.70 25.22 -0.05
C GLY A 300 -0.88 23.94 -0.21
N GLY A 301 -1.48 22.84 -0.66
CA GLY A 301 -0.79 21.55 -0.82
C GLY A 301 0.39 21.60 -1.79
N ILE A 302 0.32 22.43 -2.85
CA ILE A 302 1.44 22.60 -3.80
C ILE A 302 2.63 23.27 -3.13
N ASP A 303 2.42 24.35 -2.37
CA ASP A 303 3.50 25.06 -1.67
C ASP A 303 4.19 24.15 -0.65
N ALA A 304 3.38 23.37 0.09
CA ALA A 304 3.88 22.41 1.06
C ALA A 304 4.75 21.33 0.39
N LEU A 305 4.32 20.79 -0.75
CA LEU A 305 5.09 19.78 -1.50
C LEU A 305 6.39 20.34 -2.06
N LEU A 306 6.36 21.54 -2.65
CA LEU A 306 7.56 22.17 -3.20
C LEU A 306 8.58 22.50 -2.10
N ARG A 307 8.12 22.84 -0.89
CA ARG A 307 9.00 23.00 0.29
C ARG A 307 9.59 21.65 0.71
N CYS A 308 8.76 20.61 0.84
CA CYS A 308 9.24 19.27 1.19
C CYS A 308 10.24 18.71 0.16
N ILE A 309 10.07 19.02 -1.13
CA ILE A 309 11.02 18.67 -2.18
C ILE A 309 12.38 19.35 -1.96
N ASP A 310 12.40 20.64 -1.66
CA ASP A 310 13.66 21.34 -1.36
C ASP A 310 14.33 20.75 -0.11
N ASP A 311 13.59 20.67 0.99
CA ASP A 311 14.12 20.25 2.28
C ASP A 311 14.60 18.79 2.24
N SER A 312 13.86 17.89 1.58
CA SER A 312 14.26 16.48 1.42
C SER A 312 15.53 16.34 0.58
N GLY A 313 15.73 17.21 -0.40
CA GLY A 313 17.01 17.31 -1.11
C GLY A 313 18.14 17.78 -0.20
N GLU A 314 17.90 18.71 0.72
CA GLU A 314 18.94 19.23 1.64
C GLU A 314 19.35 18.18 2.66
N GLN A 315 18.39 17.41 3.16
CA GLN A 315 18.61 16.39 4.17
C GLN A 315 18.99 15.02 3.57
N GLY A 316 18.87 14.85 2.25
CA GLY A 316 19.11 13.56 1.59
C GLY A 316 18.02 12.51 1.85
N ASP A 317 16.81 12.93 2.21
CA ASP A 317 15.68 12.02 2.42
C ASP A 317 15.03 11.61 1.09
N LYS A 318 15.56 10.52 0.52
CA LYS A 318 15.04 9.94 -0.72
C LYS A 318 13.59 9.47 -0.63
N THR A 319 13.11 9.08 0.55
CA THR A 319 11.74 8.56 0.71
C THR A 319 10.74 9.69 0.58
N VAL A 320 10.99 10.80 1.27
CA VAL A 320 10.16 12.01 1.16
C VAL A 320 10.24 12.59 -0.24
N ALA A 321 11.44 12.72 -0.81
CA ALA A 321 11.62 13.22 -2.18
C ALA A 321 10.77 12.43 -3.20
N ARG A 322 10.84 11.10 -3.14
CA ARG A 322 10.09 10.20 -4.03
C ARG A 322 8.58 10.38 -3.87
N VAL A 323 8.08 10.34 -2.63
CA VAL A 323 6.64 10.38 -2.36
C VAL A 323 6.06 11.76 -2.66
N CYS A 324 6.77 12.85 -2.34
CA CYS A 324 6.34 14.20 -2.67
C CYS A 324 6.28 14.44 -4.20
N CYS A 325 7.28 13.99 -4.96
CA CYS A 325 7.24 14.04 -6.42
C CYS A 325 6.06 13.23 -6.98
N SER A 326 5.78 12.06 -6.41
CA SER A 326 4.69 11.20 -6.86
C SER A 326 3.31 11.80 -6.59
N LEU A 327 3.11 12.45 -5.44
CA LEU A 327 1.89 13.19 -5.12
C LEU A 327 1.77 14.45 -6.01
N LEU A 328 2.85 15.21 -6.19
CA LEU A 328 2.86 16.39 -7.07
C LEU A 328 2.47 16.00 -8.51
N SER A 329 2.94 14.85 -9.00
CA SER A 329 2.57 14.29 -10.31
C SER A 329 1.07 14.01 -10.41
N LYS A 330 0.46 13.48 -9.34
CA LYS A 330 -0.98 13.25 -9.28
C LYS A 330 -1.77 14.56 -9.33
N LEU A 331 -1.33 15.58 -8.58
CA LEU A 331 -1.97 16.90 -8.55
C LEU A 331 -1.83 17.64 -9.88
N ALA A 332 -0.71 17.45 -10.59
CA ALA A 332 -0.47 17.96 -11.94
C ALA A 332 -1.36 17.30 -13.02
N GLY A 333 -2.25 16.37 -12.65
CA GLY A 333 -3.34 15.94 -13.53
C GLY A 333 -4.32 17.06 -13.88
N SER A 334 -4.38 18.12 -13.07
CA SER A 334 -5.15 19.34 -13.35
C SER A 334 -4.31 20.38 -14.09
N ASP A 335 -4.81 20.93 -15.20
CA ASP A 335 -4.08 21.96 -15.97
C ASP A 335 -3.87 23.27 -15.18
N MET A 336 -4.81 23.61 -14.28
CA MET A 336 -4.63 24.74 -13.35
C MET A 336 -3.46 24.48 -12.39
N ASN A 337 -3.39 23.26 -11.84
CA ASN A 337 -2.30 22.89 -10.94
C ASN A 337 -0.96 22.82 -11.68
N LYS A 338 -0.90 22.35 -12.94
CA LYS A 338 0.34 22.39 -13.73
C LYS A 338 0.88 23.81 -13.80
N SER A 339 0.01 24.76 -14.13
CA SER A 339 0.37 26.18 -14.23
C SER A 339 0.87 26.71 -12.89
N ALA A 340 0.14 26.43 -11.80
CA ALA A 340 0.53 26.83 -10.45
C ALA A 340 1.88 26.23 -10.00
N ILE A 341 2.15 24.96 -10.30
CA ILE A 341 3.43 24.30 -9.98
C ILE A 341 4.58 25.01 -10.70
N VAL A 342 4.40 25.32 -11.99
CA VAL A 342 5.44 25.94 -12.83
C VAL A 342 5.65 27.42 -12.47
N GLU A 343 4.59 28.17 -12.19
CA GLU A 343 4.66 29.55 -11.69
C GLU A 343 5.39 29.67 -10.35
N LYS A 344 5.28 28.64 -9.50
CA LYS A 344 5.98 28.56 -8.21
C LYS A 344 7.42 28.03 -8.30
N GLY A 345 7.99 27.96 -9.51
CA GLY A 345 9.37 27.51 -9.74
C GLY A 345 9.55 26.00 -9.56
N GLY A 346 8.49 25.20 -9.72
CA GLY A 346 8.55 23.75 -9.54
C GLY A 346 9.54 23.05 -10.48
N MET A 347 9.75 23.56 -11.70
CA MET A 347 10.71 22.99 -12.66
C MET A 347 12.15 23.06 -12.13
N ASP A 348 12.60 24.24 -11.69
CA ASP A 348 13.95 24.44 -11.17
C ASP A 348 14.21 23.59 -9.92
N ARG A 349 13.22 23.50 -9.03
CA ARG A 349 13.30 22.66 -7.81
C ARG A 349 13.44 21.18 -8.16
N LEU A 350 12.67 20.70 -9.14
CA LEU A 350 12.75 19.31 -9.61
C LEU A 350 14.09 18.97 -10.26
N VAL A 351 14.63 19.87 -11.10
CA VAL A 351 15.96 19.67 -11.70
C VAL A 351 17.05 19.74 -10.63
N LYS A 352 16.97 20.68 -9.67
CA LYS A 352 17.87 20.74 -8.52
C LYS A 352 17.79 19.48 -7.64
N LEU A 353 16.60 18.92 -7.43
CA LEU A 353 16.44 17.67 -6.71
C LEU A 353 17.12 16.51 -7.46
N SER A 354 17.04 16.50 -8.79
CA SER A 354 17.66 15.46 -9.63
C SER A 354 19.18 15.44 -9.52
N THR A 355 19.83 16.61 -9.36
CA THR A 355 21.29 16.67 -9.19
C THR A 355 21.70 16.16 -7.82
N ARG A 356 20.91 16.44 -6.77
CA ARG A 356 21.14 15.94 -5.40
C ARG A 356 20.98 14.42 -5.28
N PHE A 357 20.02 13.84 -5.98
CA PHE A 357 19.76 12.39 -6.00
C PHE A 357 20.24 11.71 -7.28
N SER A 358 21.35 12.17 -7.86
CA SER A 358 21.82 11.68 -9.17
C SER A 358 22.12 10.17 -9.20
N ASP A 359 22.38 9.55 -8.06
CA ASP A 359 22.66 8.11 -7.91
C ASP A 359 21.43 7.27 -7.52
N ASP A 360 20.28 7.89 -7.22
CA ASP A 360 19.09 7.18 -6.78
C ASP A 360 18.06 7.03 -7.92
N PRO A 361 18.00 5.88 -8.61
CA PRO A 361 17.09 5.70 -9.74
C PRO A 361 15.60 5.79 -9.35
N SER A 362 15.24 5.57 -8.09
CA SER A 362 13.84 5.64 -7.65
C SER A 362 13.34 7.08 -7.59
N VAL A 363 14.18 8.02 -7.12
CA VAL A 363 13.85 9.45 -7.09
C VAL A 363 13.85 10.02 -8.50
N LEU A 364 14.87 9.71 -9.30
CA LEU A 364 14.97 10.24 -10.67
C LEU A 364 13.80 9.79 -11.57
N GLN A 365 13.28 8.56 -11.38
CA GLN A 365 12.09 8.10 -12.09
C GLN A 365 10.84 8.93 -11.78
N GLU A 366 10.62 9.30 -10.52
CA GLU A 366 9.50 10.17 -10.14
C GLU A 366 9.70 11.58 -10.71
N ILE A 367 10.92 12.13 -10.71
CA ILE A 367 11.22 13.44 -11.29
C ILE A 367 10.92 13.45 -12.81
N LEU A 368 11.38 12.45 -13.55
CA LEU A 368 11.04 12.30 -14.98
C LEU A 368 9.52 12.24 -15.20
N SER A 369 8.80 11.54 -14.31
CA SER A 369 7.35 11.40 -14.36
C SER A 369 6.63 12.74 -14.19
N ILE A 370 6.92 13.50 -13.14
CA ILE A 370 6.28 14.81 -12.91
C ILE A 370 6.61 15.80 -14.04
N ILE A 371 7.87 15.91 -14.49
CA ILE A 371 8.22 16.84 -15.58
C ILE A 371 7.50 16.44 -16.88
N SER A 372 7.37 15.14 -17.15
CA SER A 372 6.57 14.63 -18.27
C SER A 372 5.12 15.07 -18.19
N VAL A 373 4.50 14.99 -17.01
CA VAL A 373 3.10 15.40 -16.77
C VAL A 373 2.93 16.91 -16.92
N LEU A 374 3.83 17.71 -16.35
CA LEU A 374 3.79 19.18 -16.43
C LEU A 374 3.92 19.69 -17.87
N SER A 375 4.72 18.99 -18.69
CA SER A 375 4.97 19.34 -20.10
C SER A 375 3.90 18.78 -21.06
N LEU A 376 3.05 17.86 -20.60
CA LEU A 376 2.07 17.19 -21.44
C LEU A 376 1.00 18.17 -21.92
N ARG A 377 0.92 18.37 -23.24
CA ARG A 377 0.00 19.30 -23.92
C ARG A 377 0.13 20.75 -23.47
N SER A 378 1.32 21.15 -23.00
CA SER A 378 1.62 22.52 -22.58
C SER A 378 2.97 22.98 -23.15
N PRO A 379 2.98 23.63 -24.33
CA PRO A 379 4.20 24.11 -24.97
C PRO A 379 4.99 25.09 -24.08
N ASP A 380 4.31 25.96 -23.34
CA ASP A 380 4.95 26.94 -22.45
C ASP A 380 5.67 26.27 -21.28
N ASN A 381 5.04 25.25 -20.67
CA ASN A 381 5.67 24.47 -19.62
C ASN A 381 6.85 23.65 -20.16
N ALA A 382 6.73 23.11 -21.37
CA ALA A 382 7.82 22.39 -22.02
C ALA A 382 9.03 23.31 -22.28
N ALA A 383 8.80 24.55 -22.73
CA ALA A 383 9.86 25.55 -22.91
C ALA A 383 10.56 25.86 -21.58
N ARG A 384 9.80 26.14 -20.51
CA ARG A 384 10.34 26.37 -19.16
C ARG A 384 11.09 25.17 -18.60
N ALA A 385 10.63 23.95 -18.86
CA ALA A 385 11.33 22.74 -18.46
C ALA A 385 12.71 22.61 -19.14
N VAL A 386 12.81 22.98 -20.42
CA VAL A 386 14.09 22.99 -21.13
C VAL A 386 15.01 24.08 -20.60
N GLU A 387 14.50 25.29 -20.36
CA GLU A 387 15.26 26.39 -19.74
C GLU A 387 15.81 26.00 -18.36
N ALA A 388 15.04 25.25 -17.58
CA ALA A 388 15.46 24.70 -16.29
C ALA A 388 16.47 23.54 -16.38
N GLY A 389 16.81 23.05 -17.59
CA GLY A 389 17.77 21.96 -17.80
C GLY A 389 17.19 20.54 -17.76
N ALA A 390 15.85 20.37 -17.86
CA ALA A 390 15.23 19.05 -17.82
C ALA A 390 15.67 18.12 -18.97
N GLY A 391 16.01 18.69 -20.13
CA GLY A 391 16.54 17.95 -21.27
C GLY A 391 17.87 17.24 -20.95
N ASP A 392 18.79 17.98 -20.34
CA ASP A 392 20.10 17.46 -19.93
C ASP A 392 19.96 16.41 -18.85
N PHE A 393 19.07 16.66 -17.88
CA PHE A 393 18.71 15.68 -16.88
C PHE A 393 18.22 14.36 -17.51
N ALA A 394 17.33 14.42 -18.51
CA ALA A 394 16.83 13.24 -19.22
C ALA A 394 18.00 12.42 -19.80
N ILE A 395 18.90 13.10 -20.51
CA ILE A 395 20.05 12.50 -21.19
C ILE A 395 20.99 11.86 -20.17
N GLN A 396 21.30 12.56 -19.07
CA GLN A 396 22.14 12.06 -18.00
C GLN A 396 21.54 10.82 -17.32
N ALA A 397 20.23 10.83 -17.04
CA ALA A 397 19.53 9.68 -16.48
C ALA A 397 19.58 8.47 -17.44
N MET A 398 19.36 8.70 -18.74
CA MET A 398 19.44 7.66 -19.76
C MET A 398 20.85 7.08 -19.90
N GLN A 399 21.87 7.93 -19.81
CA GLN A 399 23.28 7.53 -19.89
C GLN A 399 23.71 6.72 -18.66
N LYS A 400 23.31 7.16 -17.46
CA LYS A 400 23.71 6.55 -16.19
C LYS A 400 23.00 5.24 -15.91
N PHE A 401 21.74 5.10 -16.33
CA PHE A 401 20.92 3.92 -16.08
C PHE A 401 20.45 3.23 -17.39
N PRO A 402 21.36 2.80 -18.28
CA PRO A 402 21.01 2.24 -19.58
C PRO A 402 20.25 0.90 -19.48
N ALA A 403 20.43 0.17 -18.38
CA ALA A 403 19.78 -1.12 -18.13
C ALA A 403 18.42 -1.00 -17.40
N ALA A 404 17.98 0.20 -17.01
CA ALA A 404 16.74 0.41 -16.28
C ALA A 404 15.58 0.73 -17.26
N PRO A 405 14.73 -0.25 -17.64
CA PRO A 405 13.80 -0.07 -18.77
C PRO A 405 12.76 1.02 -18.53
N GLN A 406 12.24 1.10 -17.30
CA GLN A 406 11.24 2.11 -16.93
C GLN A 406 11.81 3.53 -16.90
N MET A 407 13.08 3.69 -16.49
CA MET A 407 13.80 4.97 -16.57
C MET A 407 13.91 5.44 -18.02
N GLN A 408 14.35 4.55 -18.90
CA GLN A 408 14.49 4.84 -20.34
C GLN A 408 13.14 5.23 -20.96
N ARG A 409 12.07 4.50 -20.60
CA ARG A 409 10.71 4.79 -21.07
C ARG A 409 10.24 6.16 -20.60
N ASN A 410 10.40 6.48 -19.31
CA ASN A 410 9.99 7.77 -18.74
C ASN A 410 10.79 8.92 -19.38
N ALA A 411 12.10 8.76 -19.60
CA ALA A 411 12.92 9.74 -20.29
C ALA A 411 12.46 9.97 -21.73
N CYS A 412 12.14 8.91 -22.48
CA CYS A 412 11.58 9.04 -23.84
C CYS A 412 10.24 9.79 -23.84
N LEU A 413 9.35 9.51 -22.88
CA LEU A 413 8.07 10.22 -22.74
C LEU A 413 8.28 11.71 -22.41
N MET A 414 9.24 12.01 -21.53
CA MET A 414 9.59 13.38 -21.20
C MET A 414 10.13 14.11 -22.43
N ILE A 415 11.13 13.54 -23.11
CA ILE A 415 11.74 14.10 -24.32
C ILE A 415 10.69 14.35 -25.40
N ARG A 416 9.77 13.40 -25.63
CA ARG A 416 8.64 13.58 -26.54
C ARG A 416 7.80 14.81 -26.18
N ASN A 417 7.46 14.96 -24.90
CA ASN A 417 6.66 16.08 -24.43
C ASN A 417 7.45 17.40 -24.41
N LEU A 418 8.79 17.37 -24.35
CA LEU A 418 9.65 18.56 -24.49
C LEU A 418 9.83 18.97 -25.95
N ALA A 419 9.82 18.01 -26.89
CA ALA A 419 9.98 18.21 -28.32
C ALA A 419 8.73 18.77 -29.03
N VAL A 420 7.85 19.48 -28.30
CA VAL A 420 6.57 19.96 -28.82
C VAL A 420 6.76 20.92 -30.00
N ARG A 421 6.19 20.52 -31.13
CA ARG A 421 6.20 21.28 -32.40
C ARG A 421 5.16 22.40 -32.35
N ASN A 422 5.51 23.55 -31.79
CA ASN A 422 4.73 24.76 -32.02
C ASN A 422 5.05 25.27 -33.47
N PRO A 423 4.05 25.54 -34.35
CA PRO A 423 4.27 25.96 -35.74
C PRO A 423 5.09 27.23 -35.92
N GLU A 424 5.03 28.18 -34.97
CA GLU A 424 5.90 29.37 -34.93
C GLU A 424 7.34 29.01 -34.52
N ASN A 425 7.52 27.83 -33.93
CA ASN A 425 8.72 27.28 -33.31
C ASN A 425 9.29 26.08 -34.10
N ARG A 426 9.13 26.01 -35.42
CA ARG A 426 9.93 25.10 -36.27
C ARG A 426 11.45 25.32 -36.13
N GLN A 427 11.86 26.37 -35.42
CA GLN A 427 13.21 26.73 -34.99
C GLN A 427 13.31 26.87 -33.45
N SER A 428 12.54 26.10 -32.66
CA SER A 428 12.54 26.21 -31.20
C SER A 428 13.93 25.96 -30.62
N ILE A 429 14.43 26.91 -29.83
CA ILE A 429 15.66 26.79 -29.02
C ILE A 429 15.69 25.45 -28.27
N SER A 430 14.54 25.01 -27.78
CA SER A 430 14.40 23.75 -27.04
C SER A 430 14.81 22.51 -27.85
N LEU A 431 14.42 22.43 -29.13
CA LEU A 431 14.75 21.29 -29.98
C LEU A 431 16.24 21.30 -30.33
N THR A 432 16.79 22.47 -30.68
CA THR A 432 18.20 22.64 -30.99
C THR A 432 19.09 22.27 -29.79
N LEU A 433 18.72 22.67 -28.57
CA LEU A 433 19.44 22.31 -27.36
C LEU A 433 19.46 20.79 -27.14
N LEU A 434 18.30 20.13 -27.23
CA LEU A 434 18.20 18.68 -27.06
C LEU A 434 19.04 17.91 -28.09
N LEU A 435 18.99 18.32 -29.36
CA LEU A 435 19.75 17.69 -30.44
C LEU A 435 21.26 17.92 -30.29
N ASN A 436 21.68 19.13 -29.94
CA ASN A 436 23.09 19.46 -29.70
C ASN A 436 23.68 18.63 -28.54
N ASN A 437 22.85 18.26 -27.55
CA ASN A 437 23.27 17.46 -26.40
C ASN A 437 23.21 15.95 -26.66
N GLY A 438 22.96 15.53 -27.91
CA GLY A 438 23.08 14.14 -28.36
C GLY A 438 21.90 13.23 -27.97
N VAL A 439 20.72 13.79 -27.72
CA VAL A 439 19.52 13.05 -27.29
C VAL A 439 19.17 11.87 -28.20
N GLU A 440 19.37 12.01 -29.52
CA GLU A 440 19.06 11.00 -30.52
C GLU A 440 19.71 9.64 -30.21
N LYS A 441 21.01 9.64 -29.90
CA LYS A 441 21.78 8.43 -29.62
C LYS A 441 21.17 7.62 -28.49
N TYR A 442 20.75 8.31 -27.43
CA TYR A 442 20.18 7.68 -26.24
C TYR A 442 18.77 7.15 -26.50
N VAL A 443 17.92 7.91 -27.20
CA VAL A 443 16.57 7.47 -27.57
C VAL A 443 16.60 6.26 -28.51
N ARG A 444 17.49 6.25 -29.52
CA ARG A 444 17.67 5.09 -30.39
C ARG A 444 18.17 3.86 -29.63
N LYS A 445 19.14 4.05 -28.72
CA LYS A 445 19.65 2.95 -27.87
C LYS A 445 18.54 2.38 -26.97
N ALA A 446 17.73 3.23 -26.34
CA ALA A 446 16.59 2.82 -25.53
C ALA A 446 15.57 2.01 -26.35
N LYS A 447 15.23 2.48 -27.56
CA LYS A 447 14.34 1.79 -28.50
C LYS A 447 14.82 0.37 -28.84
N GLN A 448 16.13 0.22 -29.08
CA GLN A 448 16.74 -1.07 -29.46
C GLN A 448 16.90 -2.02 -28.27
N SER A 449 17.20 -1.48 -27.09
CA SER A 449 17.57 -2.28 -25.91
C SER A 449 16.37 -2.76 -25.09
N HIS A 450 15.22 -2.06 -25.18
CA HIS A 450 14.07 -2.29 -24.29
C HIS A 450 12.74 -2.30 -25.04
N GLU A 451 12.03 -3.42 -25.01
CA GLU A 451 10.72 -3.58 -25.68
C GLU A 451 9.71 -2.51 -25.24
N CYS A 452 9.65 -2.23 -23.93
CA CYS A 452 8.72 -1.25 -23.35
C CYS A 452 8.98 0.20 -23.81
N CYS A 453 10.15 0.48 -24.38
CA CYS A 453 10.52 1.81 -24.87
C CYS A 453 10.11 2.04 -26.33
N LYS A 454 9.81 1.00 -27.12
CA LYS A 454 9.64 1.13 -28.58
C LYS A 454 8.68 2.22 -29.00
N ALA A 455 7.46 2.23 -28.44
CA ALA A 455 6.44 3.22 -28.78
C ALA A 455 6.87 4.63 -28.36
N ALA A 456 7.27 4.81 -27.10
CA ALA A 456 7.65 6.11 -26.55
C ALA A 456 8.88 6.70 -27.26
N ALA A 457 9.88 5.87 -27.57
CA ALA A 457 11.08 6.28 -28.29
C ALA A 457 10.79 6.62 -29.75
N THR A 458 9.92 5.86 -30.42
CA THR A 458 9.49 6.17 -31.80
C THR A 458 8.77 7.52 -31.86
N ASP A 459 7.85 7.78 -30.94
CA ASP A 459 7.18 9.07 -30.83
C ASP A 459 8.16 10.21 -30.53
N ALA A 460 9.12 10.00 -29.62
CA ALA A 460 10.14 10.99 -29.30
C ALA A 460 11.00 11.34 -30.52
N LEU A 461 11.51 10.33 -31.25
CA LEU A 461 12.30 10.54 -32.46
C LEU A 461 11.49 11.26 -33.55
N ARG A 462 10.21 10.89 -33.72
CA ARG A 462 9.30 11.59 -34.62
C ARG A 462 9.18 13.05 -34.23
N ASP A 463 8.88 13.34 -32.96
CA ASP A 463 8.60 14.71 -32.52
C ASP A 463 9.86 15.59 -32.56
N LEU A 464 11.04 15.00 -32.31
CA LEU A 464 12.36 15.60 -32.55
C LEU A 464 12.67 15.91 -34.03
N GLY A 465 11.88 15.40 -34.97
CA GLY A 465 12.07 15.63 -36.41
C GLY A 465 13.19 14.79 -37.03
N LEU A 466 13.55 13.67 -36.40
CA LEU A 466 14.60 12.78 -36.87
C LEU A 466 14.06 11.79 -37.89
N ASP A 467 14.81 11.56 -38.96
CA ASP A 467 14.47 10.56 -39.98
C ASP A 467 14.63 9.12 -39.44
N ASN A 468 14.06 8.15 -40.16
CA ASN A 468 14.22 6.72 -39.85
C ASN A 468 13.81 6.41 -38.39
N TYR A 469 12.76 7.08 -37.90
CA TYR A 469 12.27 6.90 -36.54
C TYR A 469 11.46 5.61 -36.37
N ASN A 470 10.93 5.04 -37.46
CA ASN A 470 10.18 3.77 -37.45
C ASN A 470 11.09 2.53 -37.49
N SER A 471 12.31 2.67 -38.02
CA SER A 471 13.29 1.58 -38.14
C SER A 471 13.94 1.14 -36.84
#